data_AF-A0A7J8Z2J2-F1
#
_entry.id   AF-A0A7J8Z2J2-F1
#
_cell.length_a   1.000
_cell.length_b   1.000
_cell.length_c   1.000
_cell.angle_alpha   90.00
_cell.angle_beta   90.00
_cell.angle_gamma   90.00
#
_symmetry.space_group_name_H-M   'P 1'
#
loop_
_entity.id
_entity.type
_entity.pdbx_description
1 polymer ?
#
loop_
_entity_poly.entity_id
_entity_poly.type
_entity_poly.pdbx_seq_one_letter_code
_entity_poly.pdbx_strand_id
1 'polypeptide(L)'
;IYPPKDWLVGSLLPSDFNPAIIQKILNELSPENVRIFWESKKFEGLTDKFEPWYGTAYSIEKVSSSKIQAWMSSAPNENLHLPAPNVFIPKDLSIKNAQEEVKFPVLLRKSSYSKLWYKPDTVFSTPKAYVKIDFNCPHAGNSPETEVLGDLFARLLLDYLNEYGLSSLLMPSFFFCGILQLIMLRLLVFFMA
;
A
#
# COMPACT_ATOMS: atom_id res chain seq x y z
N ILE A 1 20.87 1.00 18.12
CA ILE A 1 21.24 2.38 17.73
C ILE A 1 22.33 2.27 16.67
N TYR A 2 22.16 2.91 15.52
CA TYR A 2 23.16 2.88 14.43
C TYR A 2 24.41 3.67 14.82
N PRO A 3 25.60 3.30 14.31
CA PRO A 3 26.81 4.12 14.51
C PRO A 3 26.64 5.49 13.81
N PRO A 4 27.36 6.54 14.25
CA PRO A 4 27.18 7.91 13.74
C PRO A 4 27.24 8.07 12.23
N LYS A 5 28.12 7.30 11.56
CA LYS A 5 28.26 7.31 10.09
C LYS A 5 27.00 6.83 9.35
N ASP A 6 26.16 6.05 10.01
CA ASP A 6 24.98 5.40 9.42
C ASP A 6 23.67 6.03 9.91
N TRP A 7 23.70 7.16 10.63
CA TRP A 7 22.48 7.81 11.13
C TRP A 7 21.49 8.19 10.03
N LEU A 8 21.99 8.58 8.85
CA LEU A 8 21.15 9.01 7.73
C LEU A 8 20.66 7.83 6.87
N VAL A 9 21.42 6.74 6.81
CA VAL A 9 21.25 5.69 5.78
C VAL A 9 21.05 4.29 6.35
N GLY A 10 21.30 4.08 7.64
CA GLY A 10 21.39 2.75 8.25
C GLY A 10 20.09 1.94 8.19
N SER A 11 18.94 2.60 8.17
CA SER A 11 17.63 1.95 7.99
C SER A 11 17.18 1.83 6.53
N LEU A 12 17.91 2.42 5.58
CA LEU A 12 17.54 2.50 4.18
C LEU A 12 18.39 1.60 3.30
N LEU A 13 19.67 1.44 3.61
CA LEU A 13 20.57 0.61 2.83
C LEU A 13 20.34 -0.87 3.13
N PRO A 14 20.23 -1.72 2.11
CA PRO A 14 20.14 -3.15 2.32
C PRO A 14 21.45 -3.66 2.92
N SER A 15 21.31 -4.52 3.92
CA SER A 15 22.41 -5.28 4.49
C SER A 15 22.86 -6.40 3.54
N ASP A 16 24.05 -6.96 3.79
CA ASP A 16 24.52 -8.13 3.05
C ASP A 16 23.56 -9.31 3.19
N PHE A 17 23.30 -9.99 2.06
CA PHE A 17 22.44 -11.16 2.03
C PHE A 17 23.06 -12.29 2.86
N ASN A 18 22.35 -12.75 3.89
CA ASN A 18 22.77 -13.86 4.73
C ASN A 18 21.67 -14.93 4.83
N PRO A 19 21.77 -16.03 4.06
CA PRO A 19 20.74 -17.06 4.02
C PRO A 19 20.60 -17.80 5.36
N ALA A 20 21.67 -17.91 6.15
CA ALA A 20 21.63 -18.59 7.45
C ALA A 20 20.75 -17.84 8.45
N ILE A 21 20.78 -16.50 8.44
CA ILE A 21 19.91 -15.68 9.30
C ILE A 21 18.45 -15.81 8.86
N ILE A 22 18.17 -15.79 7.55
CA ILE A 22 16.81 -15.97 7.02
C ILE A 22 16.28 -17.33 7.44
N GLN A 23 17.04 -18.40 7.23
CA GLN A 23 16.62 -19.75 7.62
C GLN A 23 16.41 -19.88 9.12
N LYS A 24 17.26 -19.25 9.94
CA LYS A 24 17.08 -19.21 11.40
C LYS A 24 15.73 -18.62 11.78
N ILE A 25 15.35 -17.48 11.19
CA ILE A 25 14.06 -16.83 11.47
C ILE A 25 12.90 -17.70 10.96
N LEU A 26 13.01 -18.27 9.76
CA LEU A 26 11.97 -19.16 9.20
C LEU A 26 11.72 -20.38 10.10
N ASN A 27 12.76 -20.94 10.72
CA ASN A 27 12.61 -22.06 11.64
C ASN A 27 11.84 -21.69 12.94
N GLU A 28 11.82 -20.40 13.32
CA GLU A 28 11.04 -19.92 14.48
C GLU A 28 9.56 -19.73 14.13
N LEU A 29 9.21 -19.62 12.83
CA LEU A 29 7.83 -19.50 12.34
C LEU A 29 7.15 -20.87 12.30
N SER A 30 6.93 -21.46 13.48
CA SER A 30 6.29 -22.76 13.66
C SER A 30 4.93 -22.62 14.37
N PRO A 31 3.98 -23.56 14.13
CA PRO A 31 2.71 -23.60 14.85
C PRO A 31 2.85 -23.68 16.37
N GLU A 32 3.95 -24.21 16.88
CA GLU A 32 4.25 -24.34 18.30
C GLU A 32 4.71 -23.01 18.94
N ASN A 33 5.19 -22.06 18.13
CA ASN A 33 5.70 -20.76 18.57
C ASN A 33 4.73 -19.60 18.28
N VAL A 34 3.53 -19.91 17.80
CA VAL A 34 2.54 -18.89 17.40
C VAL A 34 1.76 -18.33 18.59
N ARG A 35 1.44 -17.04 18.53
CA ARG A 35 0.45 -16.39 19.42
C ARG A 35 -0.65 -15.78 18.56
N ILE A 36 -1.87 -16.26 18.73
CA ILE A 36 -3.03 -15.82 17.95
C ILE A 36 -3.83 -14.81 18.77
N PHE A 37 -4.10 -13.65 18.18
CA PHE A 37 -5.03 -12.66 18.71
C PHE A 37 -6.31 -12.74 17.89
N TRP A 38 -7.44 -13.01 18.56
CA TRP A 38 -8.75 -13.08 17.91
C TRP A 38 -9.67 -12.01 18.51
N GLU A 39 -9.90 -10.97 17.72
CA GLU A 39 -10.75 -9.85 18.10
C GLU A 39 -12.09 -9.93 17.38
N SER A 40 -13.19 -9.85 18.15
CA SER A 40 -14.54 -9.85 17.60
C SER A 40 -15.53 -9.32 18.63
N LYS A 41 -16.53 -8.56 18.17
CA LYS A 41 -17.66 -8.15 19.01
C LYS A 41 -18.50 -9.33 19.51
N LYS A 42 -18.37 -10.50 18.89
CA LYS A 42 -19.04 -11.74 19.35
C LYS A 42 -18.57 -12.21 20.74
N PHE A 43 -17.45 -11.71 21.24
CA PHE A 43 -16.93 -12.05 22.57
C PHE A 43 -17.40 -11.10 23.67
N GLU A 44 -18.22 -10.10 23.34
CA GLU A 44 -18.75 -9.16 24.32
C GLU A 44 -19.55 -9.89 25.41
N GLY A 45 -19.19 -9.67 26.68
CA GLY A 45 -19.76 -10.36 27.83
C GLY A 45 -19.31 -11.81 28.03
N LEU A 46 -18.46 -12.36 27.14
CA LEU A 46 -17.95 -13.73 27.22
C LEU A 46 -16.49 -13.80 27.72
N THR A 47 -15.83 -12.65 27.87
CA THR A 47 -14.44 -12.55 28.32
C THR A 47 -14.32 -12.56 29.84
N ASP A 48 -13.21 -13.10 30.37
CA ASP A 48 -12.99 -13.33 31.80
C ASP A 48 -11.90 -12.44 32.43
N LYS A 49 -11.18 -11.64 31.63
CA LYS A 49 -10.09 -10.76 32.09
C LYS A 49 -10.26 -9.35 31.57
N PHE A 50 -9.64 -8.41 32.28
CA PHE A 50 -9.56 -7.01 31.93
C PHE A 50 -8.11 -6.53 32.03
N GLU A 51 -7.67 -5.82 31.00
CA GLU A 51 -6.35 -5.20 30.99
C GLU A 51 -6.36 -3.98 31.94
N PRO A 52 -5.37 -3.82 32.85
CA PRO A 52 -5.42 -2.83 33.93
C PRO A 52 -5.51 -1.35 33.51
N TRP A 53 -4.92 -0.96 32.37
CA TRP A 53 -4.76 0.46 32.02
C TRP A 53 -5.90 0.99 31.17
N TYR A 54 -6.32 0.23 30.16
CA TYR A 54 -7.36 0.61 29.21
C TYR A 54 -8.69 -0.10 29.48
N GLY A 55 -8.72 -1.09 30.38
CA GLY A 55 -9.92 -1.86 30.68
C GLY A 55 -10.33 -2.78 29.52
N THR A 56 -9.41 -3.11 28.60
CA THR A 56 -9.71 -3.99 27.47
C THR A 56 -10.14 -5.37 27.99
N ALA A 57 -11.35 -5.80 27.65
CA ALA A 57 -11.86 -7.11 28.02
C ALA A 57 -11.28 -8.19 27.08
N TYR A 58 -10.73 -9.26 27.65
CA TYR A 58 -10.10 -10.35 26.88
C TYR A 58 -10.16 -11.69 27.63
N SER A 59 -9.82 -12.76 26.92
CA SER A 59 -9.59 -14.09 27.50
C SER A 59 -8.32 -14.69 26.92
N ILE A 60 -7.71 -15.61 27.66
CA ILE A 60 -6.55 -16.38 27.20
C ILE A 60 -6.91 -17.86 27.20
N GLU A 61 -6.85 -18.49 26.03
CA GLU A 61 -6.99 -19.93 25.88
C GLU A 61 -5.67 -20.52 25.38
N LYS A 62 -5.28 -21.66 25.96
CA LYS A 62 -4.17 -22.45 25.41
C LYS A 62 -4.70 -23.28 24.24
N VAL A 63 -4.12 -23.09 23.05
CA VAL A 63 -4.41 -23.93 21.89
C VAL A 63 -3.85 -25.33 22.15
N SER A 64 -4.69 -26.36 22.04
CA SER A 64 -4.26 -27.75 22.23
C SER A 64 -3.45 -28.25 21.02
N SER A 65 -2.53 -29.19 21.27
CA SER A 65 -1.76 -29.84 20.20
C SER A 65 -2.65 -30.52 19.15
N SER A 66 -3.80 -31.06 19.57
CA SER A 66 -4.79 -31.64 18.65
C SER A 66 -5.41 -30.61 17.70
N LYS A 67 -5.72 -29.39 18.19
CA LYS A 67 -6.21 -28.29 17.36
C LYS A 67 -5.15 -27.85 16.35
N ILE A 68 -3.90 -27.72 16.79
CA ILE A 68 -2.77 -27.37 15.91
C ILE A 68 -2.60 -28.42 14.81
N GLN A 69 -2.57 -29.70 15.17
CA GLN A 69 -2.46 -30.79 14.19
C GLN A 69 -3.64 -30.80 13.20
N ALA A 70 -4.86 -30.55 13.67
CA ALA A 70 -6.03 -30.45 12.81
C ALA A 70 -5.92 -29.29 11.81
N TRP A 71 -5.43 -28.12 12.22
CA TRP A 71 -5.19 -26.99 11.32
C TRP A 71 -4.12 -27.33 10.28
N MET A 72 -3.00 -27.92 10.70
CA MET A 72 -1.93 -28.32 9.79
C MET A 72 -2.39 -29.36 8.76
N SER A 73 -3.20 -30.32 9.19
CA SER A 73 -3.73 -31.37 8.31
C SER A 73 -4.82 -30.85 7.37
N SER A 74 -5.51 -29.78 7.77
CA SER A 74 -6.57 -29.13 6.98
C SER A 74 -6.05 -27.92 6.20
N ALA A 75 -4.73 -27.68 6.23
CA ALA A 75 -4.14 -26.55 5.53
C ALA A 75 -4.45 -26.66 4.04
N PRO A 76 -5.01 -25.62 3.41
CA PRO A 76 -5.35 -25.68 2.00
C PRO A 76 -4.07 -25.86 1.17
N ASN A 77 -4.17 -26.71 0.13
CA ASN A 77 -3.13 -26.80 -0.88
C ASN A 77 -3.28 -25.59 -1.82
N GLU A 78 -2.85 -24.43 -1.34
CA GLU A 78 -2.85 -23.22 -2.12
C GLU A 78 -1.68 -23.23 -3.11
N ASN A 79 -1.91 -22.69 -4.31
CA ASN A 79 -0.87 -22.49 -5.32
C ASN A 79 0.04 -21.31 -4.94
N LEU A 80 0.62 -21.36 -3.74
CA LEU A 80 1.55 -20.35 -3.26
C LEU A 80 2.84 -20.44 -4.07
N HIS A 81 3.25 -19.33 -4.64
CA HIS A 81 4.50 -19.20 -5.37
C HIS A 81 5.23 -17.93 -4.94
N LEU A 82 6.53 -17.89 -5.19
CA LEU A 82 7.28 -16.65 -5.05
C LEU A 82 6.75 -15.61 -6.05
N PRO A 83 6.80 -14.32 -5.72
CA PRO A 83 6.39 -13.27 -6.64
C PRO A 83 7.26 -13.30 -7.91
N ALA A 84 6.66 -12.97 -9.05
CA ALA A 84 7.41 -12.75 -10.28
C ALA A 84 8.35 -11.53 -10.13
N PRO A 85 9.42 -11.43 -10.94
CA PRO A 85 10.29 -10.26 -10.92
C PRO A 85 9.51 -8.96 -11.12
N ASN A 86 9.76 -7.97 -10.26
CA ASN A 86 9.05 -6.70 -10.31
C ASN A 86 9.46 -5.88 -11.56
N VAL A 87 8.52 -5.75 -12.50
CA VAL A 87 8.71 -5.00 -13.76
C VAL A 87 8.70 -3.48 -13.60
N PHE A 88 8.31 -2.97 -12.43
CA PHE A 88 8.21 -1.54 -12.15
C PHE A 88 9.49 -0.93 -11.58
N ILE A 89 10.56 -1.70 -11.40
CA ILE A 89 11.86 -1.17 -10.99
C ILE A 89 12.42 -0.30 -12.12
N PRO A 90 12.61 1.02 -11.91
CA PRO A 90 13.10 1.92 -12.96
C PRO A 90 14.55 1.56 -13.32
N LYS A 91 14.82 1.43 -14.62
CA LYS A 91 16.15 1.08 -15.14
C LYS A 91 16.95 2.27 -15.64
N ASP A 92 16.26 3.31 -16.07
CA ASP A 92 16.87 4.58 -16.44
C ASP A 92 16.48 5.61 -15.36
N LEU A 93 17.40 6.51 -15.03
CA LEU A 93 17.21 7.55 -14.00
C LEU A 93 17.71 8.90 -14.54
N SER A 94 17.83 9.01 -15.86
CA SER A 94 18.25 10.23 -16.53
C SER A 94 17.24 11.34 -16.26
N ILE A 95 17.77 12.54 -16.01
CA ILE A 95 16.97 13.72 -15.75
C ILE A 95 16.75 14.43 -17.08
N LYS A 96 15.48 14.68 -17.42
CA LYS A 96 15.16 15.51 -18.58
C LYS A 96 15.33 16.99 -18.23
N ASN A 97 16.16 17.66 -19.03
CA ASN A 97 16.35 19.10 -18.90
C ASN A 97 15.12 19.82 -19.47
N ALA A 98 14.45 20.60 -18.63
CA ALA A 98 13.42 21.52 -19.08
C ALA A 98 14.10 22.69 -19.82
N GLN A 99 13.67 22.95 -21.05
CA GLN A 99 14.22 24.05 -21.86
C GLN A 99 13.73 25.43 -21.40
N GLU A 100 12.57 25.48 -20.73
CA GLU A 100 11.94 26.72 -20.28
C GLU A 100 11.57 26.63 -18.80
N GLU A 101 12.04 27.62 -18.02
CA GLU A 101 11.68 27.76 -16.63
C GLU A 101 10.30 28.42 -16.50
N VAL A 102 9.28 27.62 -16.17
CA VAL A 102 7.92 28.13 -16.01
C VAL A 102 7.51 28.14 -14.54
N LYS A 103 7.19 29.34 -14.03
CA LYS A 103 6.80 29.53 -12.63
C LYS A 103 5.50 28.82 -12.25
N PHE A 104 4.54 28.76 -13.17
CA PHE A 104 3.20 28.19 -12.96
C PHE A 104 2.86 27.13 -14.03
N PRO A 105 1.93 26.19 -13.74
CA PRO A 105 1.48 25.22 -14.75
C PRO A 105 0.86 25.90 -15.98
N VAL A 106 1.22 25.39 -17.16
CA VAL A 106 0.70 25.85 -18.45
C VAL A 106 -0.38 24.91 -18.97
N LEU A 107 -1.40 25.47 -19.60
CA LEU A 107 -2.46 24.71 -20.24
C LEU A 107 -1.99 24.28 -21.63
N LEU A 108 -1.61 23.01 -21.77
CA LEU A 108 -1.12 22.46 -23.05
C LEU A 108 -2.26 22.07 -23.99
N ARG A 109 -3.37 21.59 -23.42
CA ARG A 109 -4.53 21.15 -24.21
C ARG A 109 -5.82 21.50 -23.50
N LYS A 110 -6.77 22.03 -24.26
CA LYS A 110 -8.14 22.28 -23.83
C LYS A 110 -9.09 21.75 -24.89
N SER A 111 -10.02 20.90 -24.48
CA SER A 111 -11.14 20.42 -25.29
C SER A 111 -12.44 20.53 -24.50
N SER A 112 -13.55 20.14 -25.10
CA SER A 112 -14.83 19.97 -24.39
C SER A 112 -14.77 18.88 -23.32
N TYR A 113 -13.86 17.90 -23.46
CA TYR A 113 -13.78 16.73 -22.58
C TYR A 113 -12.70 16.82 -21.51
N SER A 114 -11.62 17.57 -21.74
CA SER A 114 -10.46 17.58 -20.84
C SER A 114 -9.62 18.86 -20.91
N LYS A 115 -8.89 19.10 -19.82
CA LYS A 115 -7.84 20.12 -19.70
C LYS A 115 -6.55 19.45 -19.22
N LEU A 116 -5.47 19.61 -19.98
CA LEU A 116 -4.14 19.11 -19.62
C LEU A 116 -3.27 20.28 -19.17
N TRP A 117 -2.87 20.24 -17.91
CA TRP A 117 -1.92 21.18 -17.32
C TRP A 117 -0.57 20.50 -17.15
N TYR A 118 0.49 21.23 -17.46
CA TYR A 118 1.86 20.74 -17.33
C TYR A 118 2.75 21.79 -16.68
N LYS A 119 3.63 21.33 -15.80
CA LYS A 119 4.73 22.13 -15.26
C LYS A 119 5.97 21.24 -15.21
N PRO A 120 7.05 21.57 -15.92
CA PRO A 120 8.31 20.86 -15.75
C PRO A 120 8.85 21.10 -14.34
N ASP A 121 9.50 20.10 -13.74
CA ASP A 121 10.28 20.30 -12.52
C ASP A 121 11.60 20.98 -12.89
N THR A 122 11.80 22.20 -12.39
CA THR A 122 13.05 22.96 -12.52
C THR A 122 13.76 23.15 -11.19
N VAL A 123 13.20 22.64 -10.09
CA VAL A 123 13.69 22.92 -8.72
C VAL A 123 14.36 21.71 -8.13
N PHE A 124 13.74 20.54 -8.21
CA PHE A 124 14.23 19.35 -7.50
C PHE A 124 15.14 18.48 -8.36
N SER A 125 15.04 18.58 -9.69
CA SER A 125 15.86 17.84 -10.65
C SER A 125 15.93 16.35 -10.31
N THR A 126 14.77 15.77 -9.99
CA THR A 126 14.67 14.34 -9.67
C THR A 126 14.00 13.58 -10.83
N PRO A 127 14.31 12.30 -11.03
CA PRO A 127 13.65 11.47 -12.06
C PRO A 127 12.25 11.04 -11.58
N LYS A 128 11.41 12.04 -11.25
CA LYS A 128 10.07 11.85 -10.70
C LYS A 128 9.10 12.76 -11.43
N ALA A 129 7.90 12.25 -11.68
CA ALA A 129 6.78 13.03 -12.19
C ALA A 129 5.61 12.97 -11.20
N TYR A 130 4.78 14.02 -11.21
CA TYR A 130 3.52 14.05 -10.49
C TYR A 130 2.40 14.10 -11.52
N VAL A 131 1.56 13.05 -11.56
CA VAL A 131 0.39 13.00 -12.44
C VAL A 131 -0.86 13.16 -11.58
N LYS A 132 -1.81 13.98 -12.00
CA LYS A 132 -3.09 14.13 -11.32
C LYS A 132 -4.20 14.09 -12.33
N ILE A 133 -5.18 13.21 -12.10
CA ILE A 133 -6.32 13.03 -12.97
C ILE A 133 -7.58 13.27 -12.15
N ASP A 134 -8.23 14.39 -12.40
CA ASP A 134 -9.49 14.73 -11.75
C ASP A 134 -10.65 14.42 -12.70
N PHE A 135 -11.55 13.51 -12.30
CA PHE A 135 -12.75 13.21 -13.07
C PHE A 135 -13.93 14.04 -12.54
N ASN A 136 -14.52 14.85 -13.42
CA ASN A 136 -15.73 15.61 -13.09
C ASN A 136 -16.98 14.80 -13.43
N CYS A 137 -17.58 14.21 -12.40
CA CYS A 137 -18.76 13.35 -12.51
C CYS A 137 -19.93 14.01 -11.75
N PRO A 138 -20.67 14.94 -12.37
CA PRO A 138 -21.72 15.70 -11.68
C PRO A 138 -22.86 14.81 -11.16
N HIS A 139 -23.00 13.57 -11.64
CA HIS A 139 -24.05 12.64 -11.20
C HIS A 139 -23.63 11.76 -10.02
N ALA A 140 -22.35 11.76 -9.64
CA ALA A 140 -21.81 10.89 -8.60
C ALA A 140 -22.08 11.41 -7.17
N GLY A 141 -22.57 12.65 -7.02
CA GLY A 141 -22.86 13.26 -5.72
C GLY A 141 -24.21 13.98 -5.67
N ASN A 142 -25.15 13.58 -6.52
CA ASN A 142 -26.47 14.23 -6.60
C ASN A 142 -27.47 13.71 -5.56
N SER A 143 -27.21 12.53 -4.99
CA SER A 143 -27.98 11.94 -3.89
C SER A 143 -27.10 11.04 -3.03
N PRO A 144 -27.51 10.75 -1.78
CA PRO A 144 -26.79 9.82 -0.90
C PRO A 144 -26.55 8.45 -1.55
N GLU A 145 -27.52 7.96 -2.33
CA GLU A 145 -27.40 6.68 -3.04
C GLU A 145 -26.29 6.74 -4.09
N THR A 146 -26.25 7.80 -4.91
CA THR A 146 -25.21 7.97 -5.94
C THR A 146 -23.81 8.13 -5.33
N GLU A 147 -23.71 8.78 -4.17
CA GLU A 147 -22.46 8.96 -3.44
C GLU A 147 -21.93 7.63 -2.90
N VAL A 148 -22.79 6.83 -2.27
CA VAL A 148 -22.43 5.48 -1.79
C VAL A 148 -22.06 4.54 -2.94
N LEU A 149 -22.79 4.59 -4.06
CA LEU A 149 -22.46 3.79 -5.24
C LEU A 149 -21.13 4.21 -5.88
N GLY A 150 -20.84 5.52 -5.93
CA GLY A 150 -19.56 6.03 -6.39
C GLY A 150 -18.40 5.56 -5.50
N ASP A 151 -18.58 5.60 -4.18
CA ASP A 151 -17.61 5.09 -3.21
C ASP A 151 -17.37 3.58 -3.35
N LEU A 152 -18.45 2.80 -3.44
CA LEU A 152 -18.35 1.36 -3.64
C LEU A 152 -17.63 1.02 -4.94
N PHE A 153 -17.95 1.71 -6.04
CA PHE A 153 -17.28 1.53 -7.32
C PHE A 153 -15.77 1.79 -7.22
N ALA A 154 -15.35 2.90 -6.61
CA ALA A 154 -13.93 3.20 -6.48
C ALA A 154 -13.20 2.20 -5.58
N ARG A 155 -13.85 1.73 -4.50
CA ARG A 155 -13.28 0.67 -3.64
C ARG A 155 -13.12 -0.65 -4.39
N LEU A 156 -14.11 -1.06 -5.17
CA LEU A 156 -14.03 -2.27 -5.99
C LEU A 156 -12.97 -2.14 -7.08
N LEU A 157 -12.85 -0.96 -7.69
CA LEU A 157 -11.80 -0.68 -8.67
C LEU A 157 -10.41 -0.75 -8.03
N LEU A 158 -10.25 -0.18 -6.83
CA LEU A 158 -9.01 -0.27 -6.06
C LEU A 158 -8.67 -1.71 -5.69
N ASP A 159 -9.65 -2.48 -5.23
CA ASP A 159 -9.48 -3.90 -4.89
C ASP A 159 -9.04 -4.72 -6.11
N TYR A 160 -9.71 -4.51 -7.25
CA TYR A 160 -9.35 -5.14 -8.52
C TYR A 160 -7.92 -4.78 -8.98
N LEU A 161 -7.51 -3.52 -8.80
CA LEU A 161 -6.18 -3.05 -9.16
C LEU A 161 -5.11 -3.43 -8.13
N ASN A 162 -5.48 -3.86 -6.93
CA ASN A 162 -4.54 -4.08 -5.82
C ASN A 162 -3.49 -5.15 -6.14
N GLU A 163 -3.88 -6.22 -6.84
CA GLU A 163 -2.95 -7.29 -7.25
C GLU A 163 -1.85 -6.76 -8.17
N TYR A 164 -2.20 -5.91 -9.13
CA TYR A 164 -1.26 -5.23 -10.03
C TYR A 164 -0.48 -4.12 -9.30
N GLY A 165 -1.17 -3.41 -8.40
CA GLY A 165 -0.64 -2.31 -7.60
C GLY A 165 0.42 -2.76 -6.62
N LEU A 166 0.31 -3.96 -6.02
CA LEU A 166 1.25 -4.50 -5.04
C LEU A 166 2.70 -4.49 -5.56
N SER A 167 2.91 -4.88 -6.81
CA SER A 167 4.22 -4.85 -7.46
C SER A 167 4.73 -3.40 -7.62
N SER A 168 3.84 -2.45 -7.88
CA SER A 168 4.19 -1.02 -7.99
C SER A 168 4.40 -0.33 -6.62
N LEU A 169 3.72 -0.78 -5.56
CA LEU A 169 3.77 -0.25 -4.19
C LEU A 169 5.01 -0.68 -3.39
N LEU A 170 5.69 -1.75 -3.81
CA LEU A 170 7.03 -2.12 -3.32
C LEU A 170 8.11 -1.13 -3.79
N MET A 171 7.75 -0.18 -4.65
CA MET A 171 8.53 0.99 -5.05
C MET A 171 7.81 2.25 -4.53
N PRO A 172 8.46 3.41 -4.47
CA PRO A 172 7.83 4.64 -3.98
C PRO A 172 6.66 5.17 -4.85
N SER A 173 6.10 4.38 -5.79
CA SER A 173 4.90 4.71 -6.56
C SER A 173 3.65 4.64 -5.70
N PHE A 174 3.13 5.80 -5.30
CA PHE A 174 1.93 5.90 -4.48
C PHE A 174 0.69 6.11 -5.35
N PHE A 175 -0.19 5.10 -5.38
CA PHE A 175 -1.53 5.25 -5.93
C PHE A 175 -2.47 5.73 -4.82
N PHE A 176 -3.18 6.84 -5.04
CA PHE A 176 -4.21 7.30 -4.12
C PHE A 176 -5.50 7.62 -4.88
N CYS A 177 -6.52 6.79 -4.72
CA CYS A 177 -7.88 7.13 -5.15
C CYS A 177 -8.67 7.57 -3.93
N GLY A 178 -9.15 8.81 -3.94
CA GLY A 178 -10.00 9.36 -2.89
C GLY A 178 -11.23 10.00 -3.49
N ILE A 179 -12.39 9.79 -2.86
CA ILE A 179 -13.63 10.45 -3.24
C ILE A 179 -13.89 11.56 -2.23
N LEU A 180 -13.82 12.79 -2.72
CA LEU A 180 -14.40 13.95 -2.05
C LEU A 180 -15.13 14.74 -3.13
N GLN A 181 -16.44 14.53 -3.25
CA GLN A 181 -17.37 15.16 -4.22
C GLN A 181 -17.07 15.01 -5.73
N LEU A 182 -15.87 14.56 -6.10
CA LEU A 182 -15.44 14.19 -7.43
C LEU A 182 -14.61 12.90 -7.29
N ILE A 183 -14.72 11.98 -8.26
CA ILE A 183 -13.79 10.85 -8.34
C ILE A 183 -12.43 11.45 -8.66
N MET A 184 -11.60 11.62 -7.63
CA MET A 184 -10.27 12.20 -7.77
C MET A 184 -9.27 11.06 -7.80
N LEU A 185 -8.77 10.77 -8.99
CA LEU A 185 -7.73 9.77 -9.17
C LEU A 185 -6.37 10.45 -9.11
N ARG A 186 -5.73 10.41 -7.93
CA ARG A 186 -4.37 10.92 -7.77
C ARG A 186 -3.39 9.77 -7.99
N LEU A 187 -2.83 9.72 -9.20
CA LEU A 187 -1.73 8.81 -9.51
C LEU A 187 -0.39 9.54 -9.31
N LEU A 188 0.27 9.37 -8.17
CA LEU A 188 1.70 9.67 -8.12
C LEU A 188 2.42 8.58 -8.90
N VAL A 189 2.50 8.72 -10.22
CA VAL A 189 3.26 7.77 -11.04
C VAL A 189 4.69 8.23 -11.17
N PHE A 190 5.60 7.31 -10.86
CA PHE A 190 7.00 7.42 -11.24
C PHE A 190 7.08 7.05 -12.71
N PHE A 191 6.48 7.88 -13.57
CA PHE A 191 6.85 7.89 -14.96
C PHE A 191 8.07 8.79 -15.07
N MET A 192 9.17 8.16 -15.43
CA MET A 192 10.32 8.83 -15.98
C MET A 192 9.84 9.56 -17.22
N ALA A 193 9.95 10.90 -17.18
CA ALA A 193 9.59 11.73 -18.31
C ALA A 193 10.40 11.33 -19.52
#